data_AF-A0A6H0XZS2-F1
#
_entry.id   AF-A0A6H0XZS2-F1
#
_cell.length_a   1.000
_cell.length_b   1.000
_cell.length_c   1.000
_cell.angle_alpha   90.00
_cell.angle_beta   90.00
_cell.angle_gamma   90.00
#
_symmetry.space_group_name_H-M   'P 1'
#
loop_
_entity.id
_entity.type
_entity.pdbx_description
1 polymer ?
#
loop_
_entity_poly.entity_id
_entity_poly.type
_entity_poly.pdbx_seq_one_letter_code
_entity_poly.pdbx_strand_id
1 'polypeptide(L)'
;MKHRATTAYPFTDTIEYIIIADGPADLHLRVPSWAEAESSITTDFTLSTPLQSDRKTGLHKVVVGAGSAKTKYDIHSSIRIDTRSDDTIAVYERALLYAIEVKHTTTSTKPKAFRSPHDFFADCYAPDKVRDWEYKSASTWALAIDPLTLRFHMPSLVPRPTFTRDANVGYMSAQGCEIDWPPIEDGVPGPPPPAAVRRCVGNRLEVKFTPYGYAKLHIAEIPVIRLRQDDE
;
A
#
# COMPACT_ATOMS: atom_id res chain seq x y z
N MET A 1 -31.64 -11.71 0.49
CA MET A 1 -30.34 -12.04 1.08
C MET A 1 -29.74 -10.80 1.73
N LYS A 2 -29.33 -10.90 2.99
CA LYS A 2 -28.57 -9.88 3.72
C LYS A 2 -27.20 -10.46 4.07
N HIS A 3 -26.16 -9.64 4.10
CA HIS A 3 -24.85 -10.08 4.53
C HIS A 3 -24.15 -8.99 5.35
N ARG A 4 -23.26 -9.40 6.24
CA ARG A 4 -22.36 -8.54 7.00
C ARG A 4 -20.95 -9.09 6.88
N ALA A 5 -19.99 -8.24 6.51
CA ALA A 5 -18.57 -8.58 6.51
C ALA A 5 -17.88 -7.95 7.72
N THR A 6 -17.02 -8.72 8.39
CA THR A 6 -16.12 -8.26 9.44
C THR A 6 -14.69 -8.51 8.96
N THR A 7 -13.90 -7.45 8.84
CA THR A 7 -12.51 -7.55 8.39
C THR A 7 -11.69 -6.34 8.83
N ALA A 8 -10.36 -6.47 8.82
CA ALA A 8 -9.41 -5.38 8.86
C ALA A 8 -8.63 -5.25 7.52
N TYR A 9 -9.12 -5.91 6.46
CA TYR A 9 -8.63 -5.74 5.10
C TYR A 9 -8.54 -4.24 4.74
N PRO A 10 -7.48 -3.79 4.05
CA PRO A 10 -6.42 -4.59 3.41
C PRO A 10 -5.22 -4.94 4.31
N PHE A 11 -5.30 -4.68 5.62
CA PHE A 11 -4.20 -4.92 6.55
C PHE A 11 -4.18 -6.35 7.10
N THR A 12 -5.27 -7.10 6.92
CA THR A 12 -5.36 -8.54 7.18
C THR A 12 -5.84 -9.24 5.93
N ASP A 13 -5.61 -10.55 5.84
CA ASP A 13 -6.02 -11.44 4.75
C ASP A 13 -7.37 -12.13 4.98
N THR A 14 -7.89 -12.14 6.21
CA THR A 14 -9.18 -12.74 6.53
C THR A 14 -10.36 -11.76 6.41
N ILE A 15 -11.44 -12.22 5.78
CA ILE A 15 -12.76 -11.60 5.77
C ILE A 15 -13.79 -12.61 6.29
N GLU A 16 -14.55 -12.25 7.31
CA GLU A 16 -15.63 -13.08 7.85
C GLU A 16 -16.99 -12.55 7.42
N TYR A 17 -17.81 -13.40 6.80
CA TYR A 17 -19.16 -13.10 6.38
C TYR A 17 -20.18 -13.80 7.28
N ILE A 18 -21.21 -13.07 7.69
CA ILE A 18 -22.48 -13.62 8.17
C ILE A 18 -23.50 -13.36 7.07
N ILE A 19 -24.11 -14.42 6.54
CA ILE A 19 -25.03 -14.37 5.41
C ILE A 19 -26.39 -14.90 5.88
N ILE A 20 -27.46 -14.16 5.61
CA ILE A 20 -28.83 -14.54 5.92
C ILE A 20 -29.65 -14.54 4.63
N ALA A 21 -30.23 -15.68 4.28
CA ALA A 21 -31.03 -15.87 3.07
C ALA A 21 -32.36 -16.55 3.38
N ASP A 22 -33.44 -16.09 2.74
CA ASP A 22 -34.79 -16.66 2.91
C ASP A 22 -34.99 -17.95 2.08
N GLY A 23 -34.03 -18.26 1.20
CA GLY A 23 -34.00 -19.41 0.30
C GLY A 23 -32.57 -19.64 -0.22
N PRO A 24 -32.33 -20.71 -0.99
CA PRO A 24 -31.03 -20.96 -1.60
C PRO A 24 -30.57 -19.77 -2.45
N ALA A 25 -29.31 -19.36 -2.29
CA ALA A 25 -28.72 -18.24 -3.00
C ALA A 25 -27.22 -18.48 -3.25
N ASP A 26 -26.68 -17.82 -4.27
CA ASP A 26 -25.26 -17.84 -4.58
C ASP A 26 -24.60 -16.51 -4.17
N LEU A 27 -23.59 -16.58 -3.32
CA LEU A 27 -22.70 -15.45 -3.04
C LEU A 27 -21.45 -15.59 -3.92
N HIS A 28 -21.16 -14.57 -4.72
CA HIS A 28 -19.97 -14.52 -5.55
C HIS A 28 -18.93 -13.58 -4.93
N LEU A 29 -17.75 -14.11 -4.63
CA LEU A 29 -16.63 -13.39 -4.02
C LEU A 29 -15.51 -13.21 -5.04
N ARG A 30 -15.04 -11.99 -5.25
CA ARG A 30 -13.91 -11.75 -6.16
C ARG A 30 -12.63 -12.37 -5.60
N VAL A 31 -11.97 -13.21 -6.38
CA VAL A 31 -10.61 -13.70 -6.10
C VAL A 31 -9.62 -12.71 -6.71
N PRO A 32 -8.83 -11.98 -5.90
CA PRO A 32 -7.83 -11.09 -6.44
C PRO A 32 -6.83 -11.85 -7.31
N SER A 33 -6.40 -11.26 -8.43
CA SER A 33 -5.44 -11.90 -9.34
C SER A 33 -4.07 -12.17 -8.70
N TRP A 34 -3.77 -11.50 -7.59
CA TRP A 34 -2.56 -11.69 -6.80
C TRP A 34 -2.70 -12.71 -5.67
N ALA A 35 -3.89 -13.26 -5.44
CA ALA A 35 -4.11 -14.22 -4.38
C ALA A 35 -3.36 -15.52 -4.67
N GLU A 36 -2.69 -16.07 -3.66
CA GLU A 36 -1.89 -17.30 -3.79
C GLU A 36 -2.75 -18.56 -3.67
N ALA A 37 -2.18 -19.71 -4.03
CA ALA A 37 -2.89 -21.00 -4.06
C ALA A 37 -3.37 -21.46 -2.68
N GLU A 38 -2.73 -20.97 -1.62
CA GLU A 38 -3.04 -21.18 -0.21
C GLU A 38 -4.33 -20.47 0.21
N SER A 39 -4.83 -19.53 -0.60
CA SER A 39 -6.10 -18.84 -0.35
C SER A 39 -7.26 -19.83 -0.29
N SER A 40 -8.13 -19.64 0.68
CA SER A 40 -9.18 -20.61 0.97
C SER A 40 -10.48 -19.98 1.44
N ILE A 41 -11.52 -20.80 1.44
CA ILE A 41 -12.83 -20.46 1.97
C ILE A 41 -13.39 -21.60 2.82
N THR A 42 -13.98 -21.25 3.95
CA THR A 42 -14.63 -22.19 4.86
C THR A 42 -16.04 -21.71 5.15
N THR A 43 -17.04 -22.55 4.93
CA THR A 43 -18.45 -22.25 5.26
C THR A 43 -18.93 -23.14 6.42
N ASP A 44 -19.61 -22.52 7.37
CA ASP A 44 -20.13 -23.10 8.62
C ASP A 44 -19.09 -23.88 9.43
N PHE A 45 -17.82 -23.44 9.34
CA PHE A 45 -16.66 -24.04 10.01
C PHE A 45 -16.49 -25.55 9.76
N THR A 46 -16.99 -26.02 8.61
CA THR A 46 -16.89 -27.43 8.22
C THR A 46 -15.53 -27.71 7.55
N LEU A 47 -15.49 -27.67 6.22
CA LEU A 47 -14.31 -27.96 5.42
C LEU A 47 -13.79 -26.68 4.76
N SER A 48 -12.49 -26.43 4.93
CA SER A 48 -11.81 -25.39 4.14
C SER A 48 -11.54 -25.92 2.74
N THR A 49 -11.85 -25.11 1.74
CA THR A 49 -11.65 -25.44 0.32
C THR A 49 -10.79 -24.36 -0.36
N PRO A 50 -9.91 -24.73 -1.30
CA PRO A 50 -9.14 -23.75 -2.06
C PRO A 50 -10.05 -22.80 -2.85
N LEU A 51 -9.64 -21.54 -3.01
CA LEU A 51 -10.37 -20.62 -3.88
C LEU A 51 -10.30 -21.06 -5.34
N GLN A 52 -11.47 -21.16 -5.94
CA GLN A 52 -11.64 -21.39 -7.38
C GLN A 52 -12.13 -20.11 -8.04
N SER A 53 -11.25 -19.45 -8.78
CA SER A 53 -11.58 -18.26 -9.56
C SER A 53 -12.15 -18.67 -10.91
N ASP A 54 -13.39 -18.27 -11.21
CA ASP A 54 -13.95 -18.42 -12.55
C ASP A 54 -13.13 -17.62 -13.57
N ARG A 55 -12.74 -18.26 -14.68
CA ARG A 55 -11.80 -17.66 -15.65
C ARG A 55 -12.35 -16.42 -16.37
N LYS A 56 -13.68 -16.26 -16.44
CA LYS A 56 -14.31 -15.12 -17.14
C LYS A 56 -14.57 -13.96 -16.21
N THR A 57 -14.98 -14.25 -14.98
CA THR A 57 -15.47 -13.25 -14.02
C THR A 57 -14.47 -12.93 -12.91
N GLY A 58 -13.51 -13.82 -12.65
CA GLY A 58 -12.60 -13.72 -11.51
C GLY A 58 -13.27 -13.97 -10.16
N LEU A 59 -14.45 -14.59 -10.16
CA LEU A 59 -15.27 -14.78 -8.97
C LEU A 59 -15.25 -16.24 -8.50
N HIS A 60 -15.24 -16.44 -7.19
CA HIS A 60 -15.51 -17.69 -6.52
C HIS A 60 -16.96 -17.75 -6.06
N LYS A 61 -17.66 -18.84 -6.35
CA LYS A 61 -19.06 -19.03 -5.99
C LYS A 61 -19.19 -19.80 -4.68
N VAL A 62 -19.95 -19.25 -3.75
CA VAL A 62 -20.34 -19.86 -2.47
C VAL A 62 -21.84 -20.15 -2.51
N VAL A 63 -22.21 -21.41 -2.39
CA VAL A 63 -23.62 -21.81 -2.32
C VAL A 63 -24.10 -21.66 -0.88
N VAL A 64 -25.16 -20.88 -0.68
CA VAL A 64 -25.74 -20.60 0.63
C VAL A 64 -27.16 -21.14 0.66
N GLY A 65 -27.48 -21.96 1.67
CA GLY A 65 -28.84 -22.44 1.90
C GLY A 65 -29.77 -21.36 2.47
N ALA A 66 -31.04 -21.72 2.67
CA ALA A 66 -31.93 -20.90 3.48
C ALA A 66 -31.45 -20.87 4.94
N GLY A 67 -31.61 -19.74 5.62
CA GLY A 67 -31.18 -19.53 7.00
C GLY A 67 -29.92 -18.66 7.10
N SER A 68 -29.07 -18.97 8.08
CA SER A 68 -27.88 -18.20 8.43
C SER A 68 -26.62 -19.04 8.22
N ALA A 69 -25.66 -18.54 7.45
CA ALA A 69 -24.37 -19.18 7.21
C ALA A 69 -23.21 -18.26 7.63
N LYS A 70 -22.14 -18.85 8.16
CA LYS A 70 -20.88 -18.15 8.47
C LYS A 70 -19.80 -18.59 7.50
N THR A 71 -19.22 -17.65 6.78
CA THR A 71 -18.17 -17.94 5.79
C THR A 71 -16.89 -17.19 6.13
N LYS A 72 -15.78 -17.90 6.30
CA LYS A 72 -14.44 -17.33 6.43
C LYS A 72 -13.76 -17.36 5.07
N TYR A 73 -13.25 -16.22 4.63
CA TYR A 73 -12.57 -16.02 3.35
C TYR A 73 -11.14 -15.54 3.60
N ASP A 74 -10.16 -16.40 3.35
CA ASP A 74 -8.74 -16.14 3.60
C ASP A 74 -8.01 -15.93 2.26
N ILE A 75 -7.38 -14.76 2.09
CA ILE A 75 -6.71 -14.35 0.84
C ILE A 75 -5.21 -14.21 1.08
N HIS A 76 -4.46 -15.27 0.80
CA HIS A 76 -3.01 -15.28 0.98
C HIS A 76 -2.29 -14.43 -0.08
N SER A 77 -1.21 -13.78 0.34
CA SER A 77 -0.33 -12.95 -0.49
C SER A 77 1.09 -13.01 0.07
N SER A 78 2.06 -12.87 -0.82
CA SER A 78 3.43 -12.49 -0.52
C SER A 78 3.76 -11.12 -1.10
N ILE A 79 4.97 -10.64 -0.81
CA ILE A 79 5.51 -9.41 -1.39
C ILE A 79 5.58 -9.57 -2.91
N ARG A 80 4.92 -8.68 -3.62
CA ARG A 80 4.94 -8.63 -5.09
C ARG A 80 5.75 -7.43 -5.55
N ILE A 81 6.60 -7.66 -6.53
CA ILE A 81 7.44 -6.65 -7.15
C ILE A 81 7.01 -6.50 -8.60
N ASP A 82 6.51 -5.31 -8.94
CA ASP A 82 6.25 -4.92 -10.32
C ASP A 82 7.43 -4.10 -10.81
N THR A 83 8.05 -4.51 -11.92
CA THR A 83 9.06 -3.70 -12.61
C THR A 83 8.39 -2.50 -13.29
N ARG A 84 9.09 -1.37 -13.26
CA ARG A 84 8.68 -0.09 -13.86
C ARG A 84 9.82 0.42 -14.75
N SER A 85 9.62 1.57 -15.41
CA SER A 85 10.64 2.20 -16.24
C SER A 85 11.91 2.53 -15.43
N ASP A 86 13.02 2.71 -16.13
CA ASP A 86 14.29 3.21 -15.56
C ASP A 86 14.85 2.37 -14.40
N ASP A 87 14.67 1.04 -14.49
CA ASP A 87 15.13 0.08 -13.48
C ASP A 87 14.62 0.41 -12.08
N THR A 88 13.35 0.81 -12.00
CA THR A 88 12.62 1.02 -10.75
C THR A 88 11.60 -0.09 -10.51
N ILE A 89 11.11 -0.18 -9.27
CA ILE A 89 10.08 -1.13 -8.87
C ILE A 89 8.96 -0.47 -8.09
N ALA A 90 7.76 -1.03 -8.21
CA ALA A 90 6.67 -0.82 -7.26
C ALA A 90 6.50 -2.10 -6.43
N VAL A 91 6.30 -1.95 -5.12
CA VAL A 91 6.23 -3.09 -4.19
C VAL A 91 4.85 -3.15 -3.56
N TYR A 92 4.25 -4.32 -3.58
CA TYR A 92 2.89 -4.55 -3.08
C TYR A 92 2.88 -5.67 -2.05
N GLU A 93 1.94 -5.59 -1.13
CA GLU A 93 1.53 -6.71 -0.28
C GLU A 93 0.00 -6.66 -0.21
N ARG A 94 -0.66 -7.79 -0.50
CA ARG A 94 -2.11 -7.85 -0.70
C ARG A 94 -2.54 -6.79 -1.73
N ALA A 95 -3.52 -5.95 -1.37
CA ALA A 95 -4.00 -4.83 -2.21
C ALA A 95 -3.30 -3.49 -1.94
N LEU A 96 -2.28 -3.45 -1.09
CA LEU A 96 -1.58 -2.22 -0.75
C LEU A 96 -0.31 -2.07 -1.57
N LEU A 97 -0.17 -0.91 -2.21
CA LEU A 97 1.11 -0.39 -2.68
C LEU A 97 1.86 0.17 -1.47
N TYR A 98 3.16 -0.12 -1.38
CA TYR A 98 4.06 0.40 -0.36
C TYR A 98 5.01 1.42 -0.98
N ALA A 99 5.33 2.46 -0.21
CA ALA A 99 6.15 3.58 -0.64
C ALA A 99 7.15 3.96 0.46
N ILE A 100 8.27 4.55 0.05
CA ILE A 100 9.23 5.14 0.99
C ILE A 100 8.72 6.53 1.35
N GLU A 101 8.40 6.76 2.62
CA GLU A 101 7.99 8.08 3.09
C GLU A 101 9.19 9.02 3.11
N VAL A 102 9.05 10.16 2.43
CA VAL A 102 9.98 11.28 2.54
C VAL A 102 9.51 12.14 3.71
N LYS A 103 10.33 12.24 4.74
CA LYS A 103 10.02 13.09 5.90
C LYS A 103 9.84 14.51 5.40
N HIS A 104 8.84 15.21 5.94
CA HIS A 104 8.50 16.54 5.47
C HIS A 104 8.04 17.43 6.63
N THR A 105 8.25 18.73 6.48
CA THR A 105 7.54 19.74 7.26
C THR A 105 6.23 20.06 6.55
N THR A 106 5.21 20.40 7.34
CA THR A 106 3.88 20.71 6.83
C THR A 106 3.51 22.12 7.24
N THR A 107 3.08 22.93 6.28
CA THR A 107 2.46 24.23 6.54
C THR A 107 1.07 24.25 5.93
N SER A 108 0.21 25.14 6.43
CA SER A 108 -1.10 25.36 5.82
C SER A 108 -1.45 26.83 5.80
N THR A 109 -2.18 27.24 4.77
CA THR A 109 -2.64 28.61 4.58
C THR A 109 -4.09 28.65 4.14
N LYS A 110 -4.68 29.85 4.07
CA LYS A 110 -5.99 30.03 3.41
C LYS A 110 -5.86 29.70 1.93
N PRO A 111 -6.94 29.31 1.25
CA PRO A 111 -6.91 29.06 -0.18
C PRO A 111 -6.37 30.26 -0.96
N LYS A 112 -5.47 30.00 -1.91
CA LYS A 112 -4.85 31.01 -2.77
C LYS A 112 -5.41 30.95 -4.17
N ALA A 113 -5.46 32.09 -4.86
CA ALA A 113 -5.84 32.11 -6.26
C ALA A 113 -4.71 31.53 -7.13
N PHE A 114 -5.02 30.60 -8.02
CA PHE A 114 -4.02 29.97 -8.91
C PHE A 114 -3.17 30.99 -9.69
N ARG A 115 -3.80 32.08 -10.17
CA ARG A 115 -3.12 33.14 -10.94
C ARG A 115 -2.43 34.20 -10.05
N SER A 116 -2.65 34.16 -8.74
CA SER A 116 -2.06 35.08 -7.75
C SER A 116 -1.65 34.29 -6.50
N PRO A 117 -0.59 33.45 -6.56
CA PRO A 117 -0.22 32.53 -5.49
C PRO A 117 0.29 33.20 -4.20
N HIS A 118 0.43 34.53 -4.22
CA HIS A 118 0.78 35.35 -3.06
C HIS A 118 -0.44 35.95 -2.36
N ASP A 119 -1.63 35.88 -2.97
CA ASP A 119 -2.86 36.46 -2.43
C ASP A 119 -3.80 35.36 -1.93
N PHE A 120 -4.32 35.55 -0.72
CA PHE A 120 -5.36 34.70 -0.16
C PHE A 120 -6.75 35.14 -0.63
N PHE A 121 -7.65 34.16 -0.83
CA PHE A 121 -9.06 34.49 -0.98
C PHE A 121 -9.63 35.13 0.29
N ALA A 122 -10.65 35.97 0.13
CA ALA A 122 -11.34 36.61 1.24
C ALA A 122 -11.95 35.60 2.22
N ASP A 123 -12.11 35.99 3.49
CA ASP A 123 -12.54 35.10 4.58
C ASP A 123 -13.93 34.48 4.36
N CYS A 124 -14.77 35.10 3.55
CA CYS A 124 -16.09 34.59 3.19
C CYS A 124 -16.09 33.60 2.01
N TYR A 125 -14.94 33.39 1.36
CA TYR A 125 -14.85 32.54 0.16
C TYR A 125 -15.06 31.06 0.47
N ALA A 126 -14.49 30.58 1.59
CA ALA A 126 -14.58 29.18 1.97
C ALA A 126 -14.59 29.04 3.51
N PRO A 127 -15.18 27.95 4.05
CA PRO A 127 -15.12 27.68 5.48
C PRO A 127 -13.67 27.58 5.99
N ASP A 128 -13.41 27.95 7.26
CA ASP A 128 -12.07 27.98 7.87
C ASP A 128 -11.27 26.67 7.80
N LYS A 129 -11.97 25.55 7.62
CA LYS A 129 -11.40 24.20 7.50
C LYS A 129 -10.81 23.93 6.11
N VAL A 130 -11.14 24.75 5.10
CA VAL A 130 -10.57 24.67 3.77
C VAL A 130 -9.21 25.36 3.81
N ARG A 131 -8.15 24.58 3.62
CA ARG A 131 -6.76 25.02 3.73
C ARG A 131 -5.96 24.49 2.56
N ASP A 132 -5.05 25.32 2.07
CA ASP A 132 -4.00 24.88 1.15
C ASP A 132 -2.84 24.36 1.99
N TRP A 133 -2.48 23.10 1.78
CA TRP A 133 -1.40 22.43 2.50
C TRP A 133 -0.16 22.35 1.62
N GLU A 134 0.99 22.68 2.21
CA GLU A 134 2.29 22.58 1.56
C GLU A 134 3.17 21.62 2.35
N TYR A 135 3.82 20.71 1.63
CA TYR A 135 4.75 19.72 2.17
C TYR A 135 6.14 20.00 1.63
N LYS A 136 7.08 20.30 2.54
CA LYS A 136 8.47 20.53 2.17
C LYS A 136 9.33 19.39 2.67
N SER A 137 10.12 18.79 1.78
CA SER A 137 11.01 17.69 2.14
C SER A 137 11.98 18.09 3.26
N ALA A 138 12.17 17.18 4.21
CA ALA A 138 13.07 17.27 5.36
C ALA A 138 14.02 16.07 5.46
N SER A 139 13.97 15.14 4.50
CA SER A 139 14.93 14.05 4.34
C SER A 139 15.27 13.86 2.87
N THR A 140 16.35 13.12 2.58
CA THR A 140 16.65 12.72 1.21
C THR A 140 15.52 11.85 0.64
N TRP A 141 15.21 12.05 -0.64
CA TRP A 141 14.42 11.11 -1.44
C TRP A 141 15.34 10.20 -2.28
N ALA A 142 16.63 10.53 -2.37
CA ALA A 142 17.56 9.94 -3.31
C ALA A 142 18.00 8.53 -2.88
N LEU A 143 17.05 7.60 -2.70
CA LEU A 143 17.29 6.27 -2.17
C LEU A 143 17.14 5.21 -3.26
N ALA A 144 18.02 4.21 -3.23
CA ALA A 144 17.85 2.95 -3.94
C ALA A 144 17.85 1.78 -2.96
N ILE A 145 17.13 0.71 -3.30
CA ILE A 145 16.98 -0.46 -2.44
C ILE A 145 17.39 -1.75 -3.17
N ASP A 146 17.83 -2.74 -2.40
CA ASP A 146 18.02 -4.11 -2.87
C ASP A 146 16.75 -4.93 -2.65
N PRO A 147 16.00 -5.28 -3.72
CA PRO A 147 14.73 -5.98 -3.58
C PRO A 147 14.85 -7.37 -2.97
N LEU A 148 16.03 -8.01 -3.03
CA LEU A 148 16.24 -9.34 -2.44
C LEU A 148 16.20 -9.31 -0.90
N THR A 149 16.39 -8.12 -0.33
CA THR A 149 16.38 -7.89 1.11
C THR A 149 15.02 -7.46 1.64
N LEU A 150 14.00 -7.36 0.78
CA LEU A 150 12.64 -6.98 1.17
C LEU A 150 12.06 -7.97 2.20
N ARG A 151 11.52 -7.44 3.29
CA ARG A 151 10.83 -8.17 4.34
C ARG A 151 9.55 -7.45 4.71
N PHE A 152 8.49 -8.21 4.97
CA PHE A 152 7.21 -7.67 5.44
C PHE A 152 7.08 -7.91 6.94
N HIS A 153 6.66 -6.87 7.65
CA HIS A 153 6.54 -6.86 9.10
C HIS A 153 5.09 -6.59 9.48
N MET A 154 4.44 -7.58 10.08
CA MET A 154 3.08 -7.46 10.58
C MET A 154 3.06 -7.17 12.09
N PRO A 155 2.19 -6.26 12.55
CA PRO A 155 1.93 -6.11 13.98
C PRO A 155 1.17 -7.33 14.50
N SER A 156 1.29 -7.60 15.80
CA SER A 156 0.48 -8.64 16.47
C SER A 156 -1.02 -8.32 16.48
N LEU A 157 -1.37 -7.03 16.41
CA LEU A 157 -2.75 -6.55 16.36
C LEU A 157 -2.84 -5.34 15.43
N VAL A 158 -3.86 -5.34 14.55
CA VAL A 158 -4.18 -4.17 13.72
C VAL A 158 -5.13 -3.24 14.50
N PRO A 159 -4.78 -1.97 14.73
CA PRO A 159 -5.57 -1.04 15.54
C PRO A 159 -6.90 -0.68 14.88
N ARG A 160 -7.89 -0.27 15.69
CA ARG A 160 -9.15 0.30 15.21
C ARG A 160 -9.33 1.69 15.84
N PRO A 161 -9.53 2.77 15.05
CA PRO A 161 -9.64 2.83 13.59
C PRO A 161 -8.30 2.51 12.90
N THR A 162 -8.38 1.76 11.79
CA THR A 162 -7.20 1.29 11.05
C THR A 162 -6.58 2.40 10.20
N PHE A 163 -7.40 3.25 9.57
CA PHE A 163 -6.98 4.30 8.63
C PHE A 163 -6.62 5.62 9.30
N THR A 164 -5.61 5.61 10.16
CA THR A 164 -5.03 6.83 10.74
C THR A 164 -3.54 6.89 10.43
N ARG A 165 -2.97 8.11 10.38
CA ARG A 165 -1.59 8.36 9.94
C ARG A 165 -0.56 7.48 10.66
N ASP A 166 -0.75 7.29 11.96
CA ASP A 166 0.19 6.59 12.83
C ASP A 166 -0.28 5.17 13.19
N ALA A 167 -1.29 4.65 12.49
CA ALA A 167 -1.76 3.31 12.74
C ALA A 167 -0.69 2.28 12.38
N ASN A 168 -0.32 1.46 13.35
CA ASN A 168 0.59 0.34 13.13
C ASN A 168 -0.16 -0.78 12.40
N VAL A 169 -0.15 -0.75 11.07
CA VAL A 169 -0.91 -1.66 10.19
C VAL A 169 -0.02 -2.57 9.34
N GLY A 170 1.26 -2.63 9.67
CA GLY A 170 2.30 -3.36 8.92
C GLY A 170 3.11 -2.47 8.00
N TYR A 171 4.37 -2.83 7.79
CA TYR A 171 5.34 -2.09 6.99
C TYR A 171 6.30 -3.08 6.30
N MET A 172 7.04 -2.62 5.29
CA MET A 172 8.17 -3.40 4.74
C MET A 172 9.49 -2.75 5.11
N SER A 173 10.55 -3.54 5.16
CA SER A 173 11.92 -3.03 5.17
C SER A 173 12.74 -3.67 4.06
N ALA A 174 13.74 -2.95 3.57
CA ALA A 174 14.79 -3.45 2.69
C ALA A 174 16.11 -2.77 3.03
N GLN A 175 17.22 -3.42 2.74
CA GLN A 175 18.53 -2.77 2.70
C GLN A 175 18.62 -1.88 1.46
N GLY A 176 19.22 -0.72 1.62
CA GLY A 176 19.40 0.26 0.56
C GLY A 176 20.49 1.26 0.89
N CYS A 177 20.61 2.29 0.07
CA CYS A 177 21.55 3.38 0.29
C CYS A 177 21.06 4.65 -0.42
N GLU A 178 21.62 5.78 0.00
CA GLU A 178 21.50 7.00 -0.79
C GLU A 178 22.31 6.87 -2.08
N ILE A 179 21.76 7.37 -3.18
CA ILE A 179 22.36 7.40 -4.51
C ILE A 179 22.49 8.85 -4.98
N ASP A 180 23.37 9.11 -5.94
CA ASP A 180 23.41 10.40 -6.60
C ASP A 180 22.19 10.56 -7.53
N TRP A 181 21.14 11.19 -7.02
CA TRP A 181 19.89 11.47 -7.74
C TRP A 181 19.60 12.97 -7.67
N PRO A 182 20.13 13.75 -8.63
CA PRO A 182 20.01 15.20 -8.58
C PRO A 182 18.55 15.65 -8.78
N PRO A 183 18.12 16.72 -8.10
CA PRO A 183 16.86 17.36 -8.41
C PRO A 183 16.90 17.99 -9.81
N ILE A 184 15.75 18.08 -10.45
CA ILE A 184 15.48 19.08 -11.49
C ILE A 184 15.05 20.39 -10.80
N GLU A 185 14.86 21.45 -11.60
CA GLU A 185 14.49 22.81 -11.18
C GLU A 185 13.70 22.88 -9.85
N ASP A 186 14.10 23.79 -8.96
CA ASP A 186 13.46 24.07 -7.67
C ASP A 186 13.32 22.88 -6.70
N GLY A 187 14.19 21.86 -6.83
CA GLY A 187 14.25 20.77 -5.86
C GLY A 187 13.24 19.65 -6.12
N VAL A 188 12.68 19.60 -7.33
CA VAL A 188 11.79 18.51 -7.77
C VAL A 188 12.64 17.28 -8.12
N PRO A 189 12.24 16.04 -7.78
CA PRO A 189 12.98 14.86 -8.20
C PRO A 189 13.02 14.74 -9.73
N GLY A 190 14.23 14.60 -10.31
CA GLY A 190 14.38 14.23 -11.71
C GLY A 190 14.03 12.76 -11.98
N PRO A 191 14.16 12.28 -13.23
CA PRO A 191 14.11 10.84 -13.49
C PRO A 191 15.22 10.12 -12.70
N PRO A 192 14.97 8.89 -12.22
CA PRO A 192 15.97 8.13 -11.48
C PRO A 192 17.20 7.86 -12.35
N PRO A 193 18.42 7.87 -11.78
CA PRO A 193 19.65 7.63 -12.55
C PRO A 193 19.61 6.23 -13.17
N PRO A 194 20.08 6.03 -14.41
CA PRO A 194 20.14 4.70 -15.03
C PRO A 194 20.91 3.69 -14.18
N ALA A 195 20.48 2.42 -14.18
CA ALA A 195 21.11 1.40 -13.34
C ALA A 195 22.62 1.24 -13.56
N ALA A 196 23.11 1.49 -14.79
CA ALA A 196 24.53 1.38 -15.12
C ALA A 196 25.44 2.29 -14.25
N VAL A 197 24.95 3.51 -13.94
CA VAL A 197 25.70 4.54 -13.20
C VAL A 197 25.27 4.67 -11.74
N ARG A 198 24.15 4.04 -11.35
CA ARG A 198 23.63 4.05 -9.98
C ARG A 198 24.61 3.39 -9.00
N ARG A 199 25.05 4.13 -7.99
CA ARG A 199 25.98 3.68 -6.94
C ARG A 199 25.58 4.29 -5.60
N CYS A 200 25.87 3.59 -4.51
CA CYS A 200 25.72 4.16 -3.17
C CYS A 200 26.71 5.30 -2.97
N VAL A 201 26.24 6.46 -2.54
CA VAL A 201 27.07 7.60 -2.13
C VAL A 201 27.23 7.70 -0.61
N GLY A 202 26.50 6.88 0.14
CA GLY A 202 26.58 6.77 1.59
C GLY A 202 26.55 5.32 2.06
N ASN A 203 26.53 5.16 3.39
CA ASN A 203 26.45 3.84 4.03
C ASN A 203 25.14 3.13 3.69
N ARG A 204 25.17 1.80 3.82
CA ARG A 204 23.95 0.99 3.79
C ARG A 204 23.05 1.38 4.94
N LEU A 205 21.75 1.41 4.68
CA LEU A 205 20.72 1.62 5.68
C LEU A 205 19.54 0.69 5.45
N GLU A 206 18.82 0.41 6.53
CA GLU A 206 17.49 -0.16 6.40
C GLU A 206 16.49 0.93 6.00
N VAL A 207 15.87 0.75 4.84
CA VAL A 207 14.84 1.62 4.28
C VAL A 207 13.48 1.04 4.64
N LYS A 208 12.65 1.86 5.31
CA LYS A 208 11.28 1.50 5.69
C LYS A 208 10.28 1.94 4.63
N PHE A 209 9.32 1.06 4.33
CA PHE A 209 8.22 1.31 3.43
C PHE A 209 6.90 1.28 4.20
N THR A 210 6.05 2.25 3.93
CA THR A 210 4.75 2.42 4.56
C THR A 210 3.67 2.27 3.48
N PRO A 211 2.43 1.83 3.83
CA PRO A 211 1.33 1.85 2.86
C PRO A 211 1.21 3.22 2.18
N TYR A 212 1.09 3.24 0.85
CA TYR A 212 1.12 4.44 0.02
C TYR A 212 0.17 5.53 0.52
N GLY A 213 -1.05 5.17 0.94
CA GLY A 213 -2.04 6.13 1.42
C GLY A 213 -1.67 6.87 2.71
N TYR A 214 -0.67 6.37 3.46
CA TYR A 214 -0.24 6.94 4.74
C TYR A 214 0.95 7.88 4.55
N ALA A 215 1.78 7.61 3.54
CA ALA A 215 2.87 8.49 3.18
C ALA A 215 2.31 9.69 2.38
N LYS A 216 2.42 10.90 2.92
CA LYS A 216 1.91 12.13 2.26
C LYS A 216 2.85 12.66 1.20
N LEU A 217 4.16 12.54 1.46
CA LEU A 217 5.23 12.79 0.52
C LEU A 217 6.06 11.52 0.46
N HIS A 218 6.26 10.96 -0.73
CA HIS A 218 6.80 9.61 -0.87
C HIS A 218 7.32 9.29 -2.27
N ILE A 219 8.03 8.17 -2.34
CA ILE A 219 8.48 7.54 -3.58
C ILE A 219 7.84 6.16 -3.67
N ALA A 220 7.10 5.93 -4.76
CA ALA A 220 6.42 4.66 -5.03
C ALA A 220 7.03 3.87 -6.18
N GLU A 221 7.83 4.53 -7.02
CA GLU A 221 8.66 3.89 -8.04
C GLU A 221 10.11 4.02 -7.61
N ILE A 222 10.66 2.91 -7.14
CA ILE A 222 11.84 2.92 -6.28
C ILE A 222 13.03 2.40 -7.08
N PRO A 223 14.13 3.18 -7.18
CA PRO A 223 15.36 2.72 -7.82
C PRO A 223 15.90 1.43 -7.19
N VAL A 224 16.29 0.50 -8.04
CA VAL A 224 16.93 -0.76 -7.62
C VAL A 224 18.45 -0.64 -7.59
N ILE A 225 19.09 -1.16 -6.54
CA ILE A 225 20.53 -1.40 -6.49
C ILE A 225 20.80 -2.85 -6.05
N ARG A 226 21.96 -3.41 -6.43
CA ARG A 226 22.41 -4.70 -5.90
C ARG A 226 23.51 -4.47 -4.89
N LEU A 227 23.26 -4.83 -3.64
CA LEU A 227 24.24 -4.73 -2.57
C LEU A 227 25.05 -6.03 -2.55
N ARG A 228 26.38 -5.97 -2.65
CA ARG A 228 27.25 -7.16 -2.54
C ARG A 228 27.39 -7.57 -1.08
N GLN A 229 27.67 -8.84 -0.80
CA GLN A 229 27.76 -9.30 0.59
C GLN A 229 29.02 -8.79 1.34
N ASP A 230 29.99 -8.21 0.63
CA ASP A 230 31.34 -7.95 1.14
C ASP A 230 31.70 -6.47 1.39
N ASP A 231 30.74 -5.53 1.39
CA ASP A 231 31.02 -4.12 1.75
C ASP A 231 30.57 -3.81 3.18
N GLU A 232 31.03 -4.61 4.15
CA GLU A 232 30.88 -4.37 5.59
C GLU A 232 32.20 -3.83 6.18
#